data_AF-A0A9W6U3M2-F1
#
_entry.id   AF-A0A9W6U3M2-F1
#
_cell.length_a   1.000
_cell.length_b   1.000
_cell.length_c   1.000
_cell.angle_alpha   90.00
_cell.angle_beta   90.00
_cell.angle_gamma   90.00
#
_symmetry.space_group_name_H-M   'P 1'
#
loop_
_entity.id
_entity.type
_entity.pdbx_description
1 polymer ?
#
loop_
_entity_poly.entity_id
_entity_poly.type
_entity_poly.pdbx_seq_one_letter_code
_entity_poly.pdbx_strand_id
1 'polypeptide(L)'
;MPSRVPISNWRKQEVLLWIDEHGGHVLTRAIKHFCAKGWKLDGGNVRRWWRDRERILSAEPGRLRVPGGGRRPLSAAMKEALYDEVVAKRLKKQKVTREWIGHMARVIFACQQSDTMGPSGFVASPHWVTWFMRRYGLSLRRRTNLTTLTDEVLVTRAISYMKYLRSAIPDMDFDRTVLMDETAVYFDNARSECRFNRQSSCCCPFNGICIDENYRGACSVSNRTKTPASSYMEGEIDTHF
;
A
#
# COMPACT_ATOMS: atom_id res chain seq x y z
N MET A 1 -9.90 -28.61 3.36
CA MET A 1 -8.61 -28.96 2.73
C MET A 1 -7.53 -28.92 3.79
N PRO A 2 -6.84 -30.03 4.12
CA PRO A 2 -5.76 -29.99 5.10
C PRO A 2 -4.65 -29.05 4.63
N SER A 3 -4.22 -28.16 5.52
CA SER A 3 -3.13 -27.21 5.33
C SER A 3 -1.86 -27.97 4.92
N ARG A 4 -1.32 -27.68 3.72
CA ARG A 4 -0.01 -28.18 3.31
C ARG A 4 1.04 -27.40 4.08
N VAL A 5 1.49 -27.95 5.21
CA VAL A 5 2.59 -27.36 5.98
C VAL A 5 3.88 -27.48 5.17
N PRO A 6 4.58 -26.37 4.87
CA PRO A 6 5.84 -26.43 4.14
C PRO A 6 6.92 -27.12 4.98
N ILE A 7 7.64 -28.05 4.38
CA ILE A 7 8.76 -28.77 5.01
C ILE A 7 10.03 -27.91 4.93
N SER A 8 10.71 -27.73 6.05
CA SER A 8 11.97 -26.96 6.14
C SER A 8 13.11 -27.62 5.37
N ASN A 9 14.11 -26.84 4.96
CA ASN A 9 15.29 -27.39 4.29
C ASN A 9 16.04 -28.36 5.19
N TRP A 10 16.14 -28.08 6.50
CA TRP A 10 16.71 -29.00 7.48
C TRP A 10 16.08 -30.40 7.39
N ARG A 11 14.74 -30.50 7.38
CA ARG A 11 14.05 -31.80 7.26
C ARG A 11 14.31 -32.49 5.93
N LYS A 12 14.47 -31.72 4.85
CA LYS A 12 14.81 -32.29 3.54
C LYS A 12 16.25 -32.81 3.53
N GLN A 13 17.18 -32.07 4.14
CA GLN A 13 18.58 -32.46 4.26
C GLN A 13 18.72 -33.76 5.05
N GLU A 14 18.02 -33.90 6.18
CA GLU A 14 18.01 -35.14 6.97
C GLU A 14 17.57 -36.36 6.15
N VAL A 15 16.51 -36.22 5.35
CA VAL A 15 16.03 -37.29 4.46
C VAL A 15 17.07 -37.62 3.37
N LEU A 16 17.72 -36.61 2.80
CA LEU A 16 18.73 -36.80 1.75
C LEU A 16 20.00 -37.48 2.29
N LEU A 17 20.50 -37.04 3.44
CA LEU A 17 21.66 -37.66 4.12
C LEU A 17 21.37 -39.11 4.48
N TRP A 18 20.17 -39.40 5.00
CA TRP A 18 19.80 -40.79 5.29
C TRP A 18 19.73 -41.67 4.04
N ILE A 19 19.26 -41.14 2.90
CA ILE A 19 19.25 -41.90 1.63
C ILE A 19 20.67 -42.24 1.17
N ASP A 20 21.61 -41.32 1.37
CA ASP A 20 23.01 -41.44 0.98
C ASP A 20 23.76 -42.45 1.87
N GLU A 21 23.66 -42.27 3.19
CA GLU A 21 24.43 -43.06 4.16
C GLU A 21 23.83 -44.44 4.46
N HIS A 22 22.49 -44.53 4.54
CA HIS A 22 21.79 -45.73 5.04
C HIS A 22 20.84 -46.34 4.01
N GLY A 23 20.35 -45.53 3.08
CA GLY A 23 19.34 -45.92 2.10
C GLY A 23 19.90 -46.63 0.87
N GLY A 24 21.22 -46.62 0.64
CA GLY A 24 21.86 -47.16 -0.56
C GLY A 24 21.31 -46.53 -1.84
N HIS A 25 20.97 -45.24 -1.79
CA HIS A 25 20.33 -44.49 -2.87
C HIS A 25 18.92 -45.00 -3.28
N VAL A 26 18.26 -45.81 -2.44
CA VAL A 26 16.90 -46.30 -2.67
C VAL A 26 15.88 -45.42 -1.95
N LEU A 27 15.19 -44.57 -2.71
CA LEU A 27 14.27 -43.55 -2.16
C LEU A 27 13.06 -44.15 -1.43
N THR A 28 12.59 -45.33 -1.84
CA THR A 28 11.43 -46.00 -1.22
C THR A 28 11.71 -46.45 0.23
N ARG A 29 12.98 -46.78 0.54
CA ARG A 29 13.40 -47.15 1.90
C ARG A 29 13.31 -45.95 2.85
N ALA A 30 13.67 -44.76 2.38
CA ALA A 30 13.58 -43.54 3.16
C ALA A 30 12.13 -43.19 3.50
N ILE A 31 11.23 -43.31 2.53
CA ILE A 31 9.79 -43.09 2.77
C ILE A 31 9.29 -44.02 3.87
N LYS A 32 9.60 -45.32 3.80
CA LYS A 32 9.20 -46.29 4.83
C LYS A 32 9.76 -45.93 6.21
N HIS A 33 11.04 -45.59 6.29
CA HIS A 33 11.72 -45.23 7.55
C HIS A 33 11.12 -43.97 8.19
N PHE A 34 10.97 -42.87 7.44
CA PHE A 34 10.46 -41.62 7.99
C PHE A 34 8.94 -41.64 8.22
N CYS A 35 8.18 -42.42 7.45
CA CYS A 35 6.77 -42.69 7.75
C CYS A 35 6.61 -43.45 9.08
N ALA A 36 7.49 -44.42 9.38
CA ALA A 36 7.50 -45.10 10.67
C ALA A 36 7.83 -44.15 11.84
N LYS A 37 8.64 -43.11 11.60
CA LYS A 37 8.89 -41.99 12.54
C LYS A 37 7.75 -40.95 12.60
N GLY A 38 6.62 -41.19 11.94
CA GLY A 38 5.44 -40.31 11.96
C GLY A 38 5.46 -39.15 10.95
N TRP A 39 6.42 -39.12 10.01
CA TRP A 39 6.47 -38.08 8.97
C TRP A 39 5.62 -38.45 7.77
N LYS A 40 4.80 -37.51 7.28
CA LYS A 40 4.03 -37.70 6.04
C LYS A 40 4.87 -37.28 4.83
N LEU A 41 5.68 -38.21 4.32
CA LEU A 41 6.46 -37.98 3.10
C LEU A 41 5.72 -38.51 1.87
N ASP A 42 5.65 -37.67 0.84
CA ASP A 42 5.16 -38.06 -0.48
C ASP A 42 6.35 -38.48 -1.37
N GLY A 43 6.22 -39.62 -2.05
CA GLY A 43 7.28 -40.15 -2.90
C GLY A 43 7.61 -39.24 -4.10
N GLY A 44 6.63 -38.48 -4.60
CA GLY A 44 6.87 -37.47 -5.64
C GLY A 44 7.79 -36.34 -5.17
N ASN A 45 7.58 -35.85 -3.94
CA ASN A 45 8.43 -34.84 -3.33
C ASN A 45 9.85 -35.37 -3.04
N VAL A 46 9.99 -36.58 -2.49
CA VAL A 46 11.31 -37.18 -2.22
C VAL A 46 12.12 -37.36 -3.50
N ARG A 47 11.49 -37.83 -4.59
CA ARG A 47 12.14 -37.91 -5.92
C ARG A 47 12.60 -36.54 -6.44
N ARG A 48 11.80 -35.50 -6.22
CA ARG A 48 12.18 -34.13 -6.60
C ARG A 48 13.38 -33.65 -5.78
N TRP A 49 13.35 -33.84 -4.46
CA TRP A 49 14.46 -33.45 -3.60
C TRP A 49 15.74 -34.19 -3.93
N TRP A 50 15.67 -35.48 -4.30
CA TRP A 50 16.83 -36.24 -4.71
C TRP A 50 17.46 -35.71 -6.02
N ARG A 51 16.64 -35.29 -6.98
CA ARG A 51 17.13 -34.63 -8.21
C ARG A 51 17.81 -33.29 -7.90
N ASP A 52 17.23 -32.51 -7.00
CA ASP A 52 17.76 -31.20 -6.58
C ASP A 52 18.69 -31.28 -5.35
N ARG A 53 19.24 -32.46 -5.02
CA ARG A 53 19.88 -32.74 -3.73
C ARG A 53 21.04 -31.79 -3.41
N GLU A 54 21.88 -31.49 -4.38
CA GLU A 54 23.02 -30.57 -4.23
C GLU A 54 22.55 -29.15 -3.84
N ARG A 55 21.45 -28.69 -4.43
CA ARG A 55 20.87 -27.37 -4.13
C ARG A 55 20.20 -27.32 -2.76
N ILE A 56 19.68 -28.44 -2.29
CA ILE A 56 19.04 -28.54 -0.97
C ILE A 56 20.09 -28.69 0.13
N LEU A 57 21.13 -29.49 -0.10
CA LEU A 57 22.24 -29.69 0.84
C LEU A 57 23.07 -28.42 1.02
N SER A 58 23.29 -27.65 -0.04
CA SER A 58 23.96 -26.33 0.02
C SER A 58 23.07 -25.20 0.55
N ALA A 59 21.77 -25.41 0.73
CA ALA A 59 20.86 -24.38 1.23
C ALA A 59 20.95 -24.23 2.75
N GLU A 60 20.65 -23.02 3.23
CA GLU A 60 20.57 -22.75 4.67
C GLU A 60 19.47 -23.63 5.34
N PRO A 61 19.79 -24.43 6.37
CA PRO A 61 18.86 -25.40 6.96
C PRO A 61 17.59 -24.76 7.57
N GLY A 62 17.73 -23.57 8.16
CA GLY A 62 16.65 -22.82 8.80
C GLY A 62 15.61 -22.25 7.82
N ARG A 63 15.91 -22.20 6.51
CA ARG A 63 14.97 -21.69 5.51
C ARG A 63 14.00 -22.77 5.03
N LEU A 64 12.80 -22.35 4.64
CA LEU A 64 11.78 -23.24 4.07
C LEU A 64 12.00 -23.54 2.57
N ARG A 65 12.70 -22.65 1.87
CA ARG A 65 12.93 -22.69 0.42
C ARG A 65 14.42 -22.60 0.10
N VAL A 66 14.82 -23.26 -0.98
CA VAL A 66 16.16 -23.08 -1.56
C VAL A 66 16.31 -21.63 -2.08
N PRO A 67 17.53 -21.06 -2.06
CA PRO A 67 17.77 -19.74 -2.64
C PRO A 67 17.32 -19.71 -4.10
N GLY A 68 16.64 -18.62 -4.49
CA GLY A 68 16.02 -18.49 -5.83
C GLY A 68 14.73 -19.28 -6.04
N GLY A 69 14.27 -20.08 -5.07
CA GLY A 69 13.04 -20.90 -5.14
C GLY A 69 11.73 -20.14 -4.92
N GLY A 70 11.69 -18.84 -5.21
CA GLY A 70 10.53 -17.97 -5.03
C GLY A 70 10.15 -17.24 -6.31
N ARG A 71 9.03 -16.52 -6.28
CA ARG A 71 8.68 -15.59 -7.36
C ARG A 71 9.83 -14.59 -7.51
N ARG A 72 10.44 -14.53 -8.69
CA ARG A 72 11.48 -13.54 -8.99
C ARG A 72 10.91 -12.15 -8.71
N PRO A 73 11.53 -11.36 -7.82
CA PRO A 73 11.08 -9.99 -7.61
C PRO A 73 11.19 -9.26 -8.96
N LEU A 74 10.12 -8.55 -9.34
CA LEU A 74 10.15 -7.62 -10.45
C LEU A 74 11.37 -6.70 -10.30
N SER A 75 12.08 -6.43 -11.40
CA SER A 75 13.42 -5.79 -11.39
C SER A 75 13.46 -4.58 -10.44
N ALA A 76 14.51 -4.52 -9.61
CA ALA A 76 14.72 -3.41 -8.69
C ALA A 76 14.90 -2.09 -9.46
N ALA A 77 15.68 -2.13 -10.53
CA ALA A 77 15.92 -1.01 -11.45
C ALA A 77 14.62 -0.39 -12.00
N MET A 78 13.62 -1.21 -12.37
CA MET A 78 12.33 -0.69 -12.83
C MET A 78 11.59 0.08 -11.73
N LYS A 79 11.64 -0.42 -10.48
CA LYS A 79 10.96 0.23 -9.36
C LYS A 79 11.66 1.53 -8.95
N GLU A 80 12.99 1.56 -9.03
CA GLU A 80 13.81 2.76 -8.77
C GLU A 80 13.53 3.84 -9.80
N ALA A 81 13.60 3.52 -11.09
CA ALA A 81 13.24 4.45 -12.16
C ALA A 81 11.81 5.00 -12.01
N LEU A 82 10.86 4.15 -11.61
CA LEU A 82 9.48 4.59 -11.32
C LEU A 82 9.41 5.55 -10.13
N TYR A 83 10.23 5.35 -9.10
CA TYR A 83 10.28 6.24 -7.95
C TYR A 83 10.82 7.61 -8.34
N ASP A 84 11.86 7.67 -9.16
CA ASP A 84 12.43 8.93 -9.66
C ASP A 84 11.41 9.73 -10.46
N GLU A 85 10.62 9.07 -11.32
CA GLU A 85 9.50 9.70 -12.04
C GLU A 85 8.43 10.27 -11.09
N VAL A 86 8.12 9.57 -10.00
CA VAL A 86 7.20 10.08 -8.97
C VAL A 86 7.77 11.34 -8.31
N VAL A 87 9.06 11.35 -7.99
CA VAL A 87 9.74 12.50 -7.39
C VAL A 87 9.76 13.68 -8.36
N ALA A 88 10.16 13.47 -9.61
CA ALA A 88 10.18 14.50 -10.65
C ALA A 88 8.79 15.13 -10.86
N LYS A 89 7.73 14.31 -10.88
CA LYS A 89 6.35 14.80 -11.02
C LYS A 89 5.90 15.62 -9.80
N ARG A 90 6.33 15.23 -8.60
CA ARG A 90 6.06 16.00 -7.37
C ARG A 90 6.81 17.32 -7.33
N LEU A 91 8.06 17.37 -7.80
CA LEU A 91 8.83 18.62 -7.93
C LEU A 91 8.14 19.61 -8.87
N LYS A 92 7.53 19.12 -9.95
CA LYS A 92 6.69 19.92 -10.86
C LYS A 92 5.32 20.31 -10.29
N LYS A 93 5.06 20.06 -9.00
CA LYS A 93 3.77 20.29 -8.30
C LYS A 93 2.57 19.62 -9.00
N GLN A 94 2.80 18.54 -9.77
CA GLN A 94 1.75 17.83 -10.49
C GLN A 94 1.12 16.71 -9.65
N LYS A 95 -0.15 16.41 -9.92
CA LYS A 95 -0.88 15.32 -9.23
C LYS A 95 -0.29 13.96 -9.60
N VAL A 96 0.04 13.17 -8.58
CA VAL A 96 0.41 11.76 -8.72
C VAL A 96 -0.77 10.90 -8.27
N THR A 97 -1.43 10.22 -9.21
CA THR A 97 -2.52 9.29 -8.90
C THR A 97 -2.04 7.83 -8.95
N ARG A 98 -2.81 6.91 -8.35
CA ARG A 98 -2.49 5.48 -8.37
C ARG A 98 -2.56 4.92 -9.78
N GLU A 99 -3.49 5.43 -10.59
CA GLU A 99 -3.65 5.08 -12.00
C GLU A 99 -2.43 5.54 -12.80
N TRP A 100 -1.94 6.77 -12.54
CA TRP A 100 -0.74 7.28 -13.19
C TRP A 100 0.50 6.46 -12.82
N ILE A 101 0.67 6.10 -11.54
CA ILE A 101 1.78 5.21 -11.10
C ILE A 101 1.70 3.87 -11.83
N GLY A 102 0.51 3.26 -11.90
CA GLY A 102 0.32 1.99 -12.62
C GLY A 102 0.62 2.10 -14.11
N HIS A 103 0.20 3.19 -14.75
CA HIS A 103 0.51 3.47 -16.15
C HIS A 103 2.02 3.61 -16.38
N MET A 104 2.70 4.48 -15.62
CA MET A 104 4.14 4.70 -15.75
C MET A 104 4.95 3.44 -15.48
N ALA A 105 4.53 2.62 -14.51
CA ALA A 105 5.19 1.36 -14.21
C ALA A 105 5.16 0.41 -15.42
N ARG A 106 4.06 0.40 -16.20
CA ARG A 106 3.97 -0.39 -17.44
C ARG A 106 4.83 0.18 -18.56
N VAL A 107 4.88 1.50 -18.71
CA VAL A 107 5.74 2.16 -19.69
C VAL A 107 7.21 1.83 -19.44
N ILE A 108 7.68 2.03 -18.21
CA ILE A 108 9.07 1.73 -17.83
C ILE A 108 9.38 0.25 -18.01
N PHE A 109 8.45 -0.64 -17.65
CA PHE A 109 8.62 -2.07 -17.86
C PHE A 109 8.72 -2.45 -19.35
N ALA A 110 7.91 -1.82 -20.21
CA ALA A 110 7.97 -2.04 -21.65
C ALA A 110 9.31 -1.57 -22.24
N CYS A 111 9.84 -0.44 -21.80
CA CYS A 111 11.15 0.07 -22.24
C CYS A 111 12.34 -0.77 -21.75
N GLN A 112 12.20 -1.45 -20.60
CA GLN A 112 13.28 -2.24 -20.00
C GLN A 112 13.27 -3.73 -20.38
N GLN A 113 12.21 -4.22 -21.04
CA GLN A 113 12.22 -5.58 -21.57
C GLN A 113 13.20 -5.65 -22.75
N SER A 114 14.35 -6.26 -22.54
CA SER A 114 15.08 -6.91 -23.63
C SER A 114 14.28 -8.13 -24.10
N ASP A 115 14.38 -8.50 -25.37
CA ASP A 115 13.63 -9.57 -26.08
C ASP A 115 13.68 -11.00 -25.46
N THR A 116 14.20 -11.15 -24.25
CA THR A 116 14.54 -12.41 -23.60
C THR A 116 13.48 -12.90 -22.59
N MET A 117 12.50 -12.09 -22.19
CA MET A 117 11.44 -12.51 -21.26
C MET A 117 10.11 -12.76 -21.99
N GLY A 118 9.63 -14.01 -21.91
CA GLY A 118 8.38 -14.47 -22.53
C GLY A 118 7.10 -13.75 -22.04
N PRO A 119 5.92 -14.19 -22.52
CA PRO A 119 4.72 -13.38 -22.77
C PRO A 119 3.95 -12.89 -21.53
N SER A 120 4.48 -13.02 -20.31
CA SER A 120 3.79 -12.51 -19.12
C SER A 120 4.07 -11.02 -18.94
N GLY A 121 3.34 -10.19 -19.68
CA GLY A 121 3.39 -8.74 -19.53
C GLY A 121 3.11 -8.29 -18.08
N PHE A 122 3.81 -7.25 -17.63
CA PHE A 122 3.58 -6.66 -16.32
C PHE A 122 2.26 -5.88 -16.29
N VAL A 123 1.33 -6.29 -15.41
CA VAL A 123 -0.05 -5.74 -15.37
C VAL A 123 -0.18 -4.51 -14.46
N ALA A 124 0.80 -4.22 -13.59
CA ALA A 124 0.75 -3.13 -12.61
C ALA A 124 -0.59 -3.06 -11.82
N SER A 125 -1.01 -4.19 -11.22
CA SER A 125 -2.31 -4.28 -10.54
C SER A 125 -2.44 -3.26 -9.39
N PRO A 126 -3.68 -2.87 -8.99
CA PRO A 126 -3.90 -1.92 -7.89
C PRO A 126 -3.24 -2.34 -6.57
N HIS A 127 -3.20 -3.65 -6.31
CA HIS A 127 -2.52 -4.21 -5.15
C HIS A 127 -1.00 -4.04 -5.26
N TRP A 128 -0.43 -4.28 -6.45
CA TRP A 128 1.00 -4.05 -6.69
C TRP A 128 1.36 -2.58 -6.46
N VAL A 129 0.55 -1.63 -6.97
CA VAL A 129 0.74 -0.19 -6.74
C VAL A 129 0.68 0.16 -5.26
N THR A 130 -0.27 -0.42 -4.51
CA THR A 130 -0.35 -0.23 -3.04
C THR A 130 0.95 -0.65 -2.35
N TRP A 131 1.46 -1.83 -2.69
CA TRP A 131 2.70 -2.34 -2.11
C TRP A 131 3.94 -1.59 -2.57
N PHE A 132 3.96 -1.09 -3.79
CA PHE A 132 5.00 -0.19 -4.26
C PHE A 132 4.99 1.09 -3.41
N MET A 133 3.84 1.76 -3.30
CA MET A 133 3.72 2.98 -2.51
C MET A 133 4.11 2.77 -1.04
N ARG A 134 3.67 1.68 -0.42
CA ARG A 134 4.03 1.34 0.97
C ARG A 134 5.54 1.13 1.14
N ARG A 135 6.19 0.44 0.21
CA ARG A 135 7.64 0.15 0.29
C ARG A 135 8.51 1.40 0.12
N TYR A 136 8.07 2.33 -0.71
CA TYR A 136 8.79 3.58 -0.99
C TYR A 136 8.29 4.77 -0.14
N GLY A 137 7.47 4.53 0.89
CA GLY A 137 6.96 5.60 1.76
C GLY A 137 6.09 6.65 1.05
N LEU A 138 5.49 6.30 -0.09
CA LEU A 138 4.68 7.22 -0.88
C LEU A 138 3.26 7.31 -0.32
N SER A 139 2.86 8.50 0.12
CA SER A 139 1.46 8.80 0.44
C SER A 139 0.76 9.50 -0.73
N LEU A 140 -0.55 9.27 -0.87
CA LEU A 140 -1.39 10.15 -1.66
C LEU A 140 -1.57 11.45 -0.88
N ARG A 141 -0.90 12.51 -1.30
CA ARG A 141 -1.17 13.84 -0.75
C ARG A 141 -2.52 14.29 -1.31
N ARG A 142 -3.48 14.59 -0.42
CA ARG A 142 -4.63 15.42 -0.82
C ARG A 142 -4.04 16.73 -1.36
N ARG A 143 -4.66 17.30 -2.39
CA ARG A 143 -4.38 18.70 -2.72
C ARG A 143 -4.71 19.49 -1.46
N THR A 144 -3.71 19.91 -0.69
CA THR A 144 -3.83 21.17 0.04
C THR A 144 -4.06 22.19 -1.06
N ASN A 145 -5.23 22.84 -1.03
CA ASN A 145 -5.74 23.70 -2.10
C ASN A 145 -4.57 24.38 -2.81
N LEU A 146 -4.27 23.90 -4.03
CA LEU A 146 -3.42 24.69 -4.93
C LEU A 146 -4.16 26.02 -4.96
N THR A 147 -3.53 27.08 -4.46
CA THR A 147 -4.15 28.40 -4.47
C THR A 147 -4.67 28.58 -5.89
N THR A 148 -5.95 28.92 -6.02
CA THR A 148 -6.55 29.21 -7.33
C THR A 148 -5.82 30.35 -8.05
N LEU A 149 -4.98 31.07 -7.31
CA LEU A 149 -4.15 32.17 -7.71
C LEU A 149 -2.80 31.69 -8.24
N THR A 150 -2.32 32.34 -9.29
CA THR A 150 -0.96 32.18 -9.81
C THR A 150 0.07 32.70 -8.80
N ASP A 151 1.32 32.24 -8.92
CA ASP A 151 2.41 32.66 -8.03
C ASP A 151 2.57 34.19 -8.02
N GLU A 152 2.42 34.87 -9.16
CA GLU A 152 2.48 36.34 -9.27
C GLU A 152 1.36 37.05 -8.48
N VAL A 153 0.13 36.54 -8.59
CA VAL A 153 -1.03 37.12 -7.88
C VAL A 153 -0.91 36.87 -6.37
N LEU A 154 -0.42 35.70 -5.96
CA LEU A 154 -0.13 35.41 -4.56
C LEU A 154 0.91 36.37 -3.99
N VAL A 155 2.03 36.54 -4.68
CA VAL A 155 3.12 37.41 -4.24
C VAL A 155 2.63 38.86 -4.14
N THR A 156 1.87 39.32 -5.14
CA THR A 156 1.30 40.68 -5.13
C THR A 156 0.36 40.89 -3.95
N ARG A 157 -0.56 39.96 -3.69
CA ARG A 157 -1.48 40.03 -2.54
C ARG A 157 -0.73 39.99 -1.21
N ALA A 158 0.29 39.13 -1.09
CA ALA A 158 1.12 39.06 0.11
C ALA A 158 1.85 40.38 0.36
N ILE A 159 2.46 41.00 -0.66
CA ILE A 159 3.12 42.30 -0.54
C ILE A 159 2.13 43.39 -0.13
N SER A 160 0.97 43.46 -0.78
CA SER A 160 -0.07 44.45 -0.45
C SER A 160 -0.58 44.29 0.98
N TYR A 161 -0.82 43.06 1.42
CA TYR A 161 -1.25 42.78 2.79
C TYR A 161 -0.16 43.12 3.81
N MET A 162 1.10 42.78 3.55
CA MET A 162 2.21 43.14 4.43
C MET A 162 2.42 44.66 4.51
N LYS A 163 2.20 45.39 3.42
CA LYS A 163 2.20 46.88 3.43
C LYS A 163 1.08 47.43 4.31
N TYR A 164 -0.13 46.91 4.17
CA TYR A 164 -1.28 47.28 5.01
C TYR A 164 -1.03 47.00 6.49
N LEU A 165 -0.52 45.80 6.82
CA LEU A 165 -0.20 45.44 8.20
C LEU A 165 0.83 46.39 8.81
N ARG A 166 1.88 46.79 8.08
CA ARG A 166 2.86 47.75 8.59
C ARG A 166 2.25 49.10 8.98
N SER A 167 1.22 49.56 8.26
CA SER A 167 0.49 50.78 8.63
C SER A 167 -0.52 50.57 9.76
N ALA A 168 -1.09 49.38 9.89
CA ALA A 168 -2.15 49.09 10.87
C ALA A 168 -1.62 48.62 12.24
N ILE A 169 -0.45 47.95 12.27
CA ILE A 169 0.17 47.41 13.50
C ILE A 169 0.33 48.45 14.63
N PRO A 170 0.75 49.71 14.38
CA PRO A 170 0.92 50.69 15.44
C PRO A 170 -0.40 51.07 16.15
N ASP A 171 -1.53 50.92 15.47
CA ASP A 171 -2.87 51.28 15.95
C ASP A 171 -3.67 50.05 16.44
N MET A 172 -3.13 48.84 16.26
CA MET A 172 -3.75 47.61 16.73
C MET A 172 -3.52 47.40 18.23
N ASP A 173 -4.62 47.33 18.98
CA ASP A 173 -4.61 46.88 20.36
C ASP A 173 -4.49 45.35 20.42
N PHE A 174 -3.30 44.86 20.75
CA PHE A 174 -3.01 43.44 20.87
C PHE A 174 -3.74 42.77 22.03
N ASP A 175 -4.13 43.53 23.08
CA ASP A 175 -4.84 42.97 24.24
C ASP A 175 -6.31 42.65 23.91
N ARG A 176 -6.86 43.28 22.86
CA ARG A 176 -8.22 43.05 22.36
C ARG A 176 -8.28 42.27 21.05
N THR A 177 -7.14 41.92 20.48
CA THR A 177 -7.08 41.19 19.20
C THR A 177 -7.00 39.68 19.45
N VAL A 178 -8.03 38.94 19.04
CA VAL A 178 -8.04 37.47 19.08
C VAL A 178 -7.74 36.93 17.69
N LEU A 179 -6.69 36.13 17.57
CA LEU A 179 -6.42 35.35 16.37
C LEU A 179 -7.25 34.06 16.43
N MET A 180 -8.16 33.88 15.47
CA MET A 180 -8.91 32.64 15.30
C MET A 180 -8.47 31.97 14.00
N ASP A 181 -7.78 30.84 14.10
CA ASP A 181 -7.58 29.93 12.98
C ASP A 181 -8.41 28.66 13.16
N GLU A 182 -9.05 28.20 12.08
CA GLU A 182 -9.71 26.91 12.09
C GLU A 182 -8.63 25.82 11.95
N THR A 183 -8.19 25.27 13.09
CA THR A 183 -7.39 24.05 13.07
C THR A 183 -8.30 22.85 12.85
N ALA A 184 -8.32 22.31 11.63
CA ALA A 184 -9.06 21.09 11.33
C ALA A 184 -8.49 19.90 12.13
N VAL A 185 -9.23 19.44 13.15
CA VAL A 185 -8.93 18.21 13.88
C VAL A 185 -9.45 17.02 13.07
N TYR A 186 -8.54 16.28 12.44
CA TYR A 186 -8.89 15.08 11.71
C TYR A 186 -8.84 13.85 12.63
N PHE A 187 -9.96 13.15 12.76
CA PHE A 187 -9.99 11.78 13.28
C PHE A 187 -9.42 10.83 12.24
N ASP A 188 -8.10 10.78 12.09
CA ASP A 188 -7.44 9.83 11.20
C ASP A 188 -7.49 8.42 11.80
N ASN A 189 -8.60 7.71 11.56
CA ASN A 189 -8.65 6.26 11.71
C ASN A 189 -8.54 5.62 10.33
N ALA A 190 -7.35 5.70 9.73
CA ALA A 190 -7.01 4.99 8.49
C ALA A 190 -6.76 3.48 8.71
N ARG A 191 -7.51 2.84 9.62
CA ARG A 191 -7.64 1.38 9.59
C ARG A 191 -8.74 1.02 8.61
N SER A 192 -8.36 0.59 7.42
CA SER A 192 -9.22 -0.03 6.41
C SER A 192 -9.79 -1.38 6.85
N GLU A 193 -10.25 -1.50 8.10
CA GLU A 193 -10.71 -2.75 8.70
C GLU A 193 -11.92 -2.54 9.63
N CYS A 194 -12.94 -1.85 9.15
CA CYS A 194 -14.30 -2.15 9.61
C CYS A 194 -14.85 -3.32 8.78
N ARG A 195 -14.45 -4.56 9.11
CA ARG A 195 -15.29 -5.71 8.79
C ARG A 195 -16.47 -5.65 9.75
N PHE A 196 -17.66 -5.44 9.20
CA PHE A 196 -18.89 -5.59 9.96
C PHE A 196 -19.04 -7.06 10.35
N ASN A 197 -18.58 -7.44 11.53
CA ASN A 197 -18.89 -8.75 12.11
C ASN A 197 -20.12 -8.57 12.97
N ARG A 198 -21.23 -9.19 12.58
CA ARG A 198 -22.58 -8.96 13.11
C ARG A 198 -22.82 -9.47 14.54
N GLN A 199 -21.76 -9.81 15.27
CA GLN A 199 -21.89 -10.58 16.52
C GLN A 199 -21.04 -10.10 17.71
N SER A 200 -20.32 -8.98 17.64
CA SER A 200 -19.60 -8.52 18.83
C SER A 200 -19.53 -7.00 18.88
N SER A 201 -20.03 -6.47 19.99
CA SER A 201 -19.83 -5.10 20.47
C SER A 201 -18.34 -4.83 20.60
N CYS A 202 -17.75 -4.21 19.58
CA CYS A 202 -16.39 -3.71 19.68
C CYS A 202 -16.40 -2.39 20.46
N CYS A 203 -16.11 -2.48 21.76
CA CYS A 203 -15.52 -1.37 22.51
C CYS A 203 -14.06 -1.24 22.05
N CYS A 204 -13.70 -0.11 21.43
CA CYS A 204 -12.31 0.30 21.36
C CYS A 204 -12.03 1.19 22.57
N PRO A 205 -11.11 0.83 23.47
CA PRO A 205 -10.70 1.75 24.52
C PRO A 205 -9.70 2.74 23.93
N PHE A 206 -9.97 4.03 24.05
CA PHE A 206 -8.93 5.06 23.97
C PHE A 206 -9.22 6.14 25.02
N ASN A 207 -8.33 6.23 26.03
CA ASN A 207 -8.21 7.29 27.03
C ASN A 207 -9.50 7.83 27.67
N GLY A 208 -10.27 6.96 28.34
CA GLY A 208 -10.98 7.33 29.57
C GLY A 208 -11.98 8.50 29.54
N ILE A 209 -12.51 8.89 28.38
CA ILE A 209 -13.60 9.87 28.29
C ILE A 209 -14.82 9.17 27.71
N CYS A 210 -15.71 8.75 28.60
CA CYS A 210 -17.08 8.37 28.26
C CYS A 210 -17.87 9.66 28.01
N ILE A 211 -18.24 9.92 26.75
CA ILE A 211 -19.28 10.91 26.46
C ILE A 211 -20.62 10.18 26.61
N ASP A 212 -21.46 10.74 27.47
CA ASP A 212 -22.74 10.23 27.97
C ASP A 212 -23.64 9.53 26.94
N GLU A 213 -24.35 8.52 27.43
CA GLU A 213 -25.25 7.58 26.72
C GLU A 213 -26.53 8.20 26.12
N ASN A 214 -26.66 9.53 26.05
CA ASN A 214 -27.92 10.21 25.74
C ASN A 214 -28.02 10.97 24.41
N TYR A 215 -27.02 10.91 23.52
CA TYR A 215 -27.20 11.40 22.15
C TYR A 215 -27.67 10.30 21.20
N ARG A 216 -28.98 10.01 21.22
CA ARG A 216 -29.67 9.33 20.11
C ARG A 216 -29.76 10.27 18.90
N GLY A 217 -28.65 10.46 18.20
CA GLY A 217 -28.63 11.00 16.83
C GLY A 217 -28.77 9.86 15.83
N ALA A 218 -30.00 9.58 15.39
CA ALA A 218 -30.28 8.55 14.39
C ALA A 218 -29.56 8.85 13.07
N CYS A 219 -28.65 7.96 12.65
CA CYS A 219 -28.15 7.91 11.28
C CYS A 219 -29.27 7.42 10.35
N SER A 220 -30.07 8.35 9.82
CA SER A 220 -30.99 8.06 8.72
C SER A 220 -30.20 7.84 7.43
N VAL A 221 -30.25 6.60 6.93
CA VAL A 221 -29.76 6.21 5.60
C VAL A 221 -30.69 6.82 4.55
N SER A 222 -30.26 7.86 3.83
CA SER A 222 -30.97 8.31 2.63
C SER A 222 -30.45 7.56 1.40
N ASN A 223 -31.27 6.63 0.91
CA ASN A 223 -31.07 5.96 -0.36
C ASN A 223 -31.28 7.00 -1.48
N ARG A 224 -30.24 7.21 -2.28
CA ARG A 224 -30.23 8.13 -3.42
C ARG A 224 -30.96 7.49 -4.60
N THR A 225 -32.26 7.72 -4.73
CA THR A 225 -33.00 7.50 -5.98
C THR A 225 -32.85 8.72 -6.89
N LYS A 226 -32.39 8.49 -8.12
CA LYS A 226 -32.28 9.48 -9.20
C LYS A 226 -33.65 9.77 -9.82
N THR A 227 -33.97 11.04 -10.02
CA THR A 227 -34.89 11.54 -11.07
C THR A 227 -34.51 12.99 -11.44
N PRO A 228 -34.89 13.48 -12.64
CA PRO A 228 -34.08 14.42 -13.43
C PRO A 228 -34.38 15.90 -13.19
N ALA A 229 -33.47 16.72 -13.72
CA ALA A 229 -33.45 18.18 -13.67
C ALA A 229 -34.74 18.82 -14.24
N SER A 230 -35.31 19.75 -13.46
CA SER A 230 -36.24 20.77 -13.92
C SER A 230 -35.47 22.10 -14.02
N SER A 231 -35.62 22.74 -15.17
CA SER A 231 -35.17 24.09 -15.53
C SER A 231 -35.93 25.20 -14.78
N TYR A 232 -35.52 26.47 -15.02
CA TYR A 232 -36.01 27.78 -14.53
C TYR A 232 -35.19 28.34 -13.34
N MET A 233 -34.60 29.55 -13.31
CA MET A 233 -34.56 30.74 -14.19
C MET A 233 -33.24 31.51 -13.97
N GLU A 234 -32.86 32.25 -15.02
CA GLU A 234 -31.82 33.28 -15.06
C GLU A 234 -32.11 34.44 -14.09
N GLY A 235 -31.03 35.06 -13.59
CA GLY A 235 -31.07 36.30 -12.82
C GLY A 235 -29.72 37.01 -12.95
N GLU A 236 -29.67 37.98 -13.86
CA GLU A 236 -28.61 38.96 -14.04
C GLU A 236 -28.31 39.69 -12.72
N ILE A 237 -27.03 39.94 -12.45
CA ILE A 237 -26.61 40.92 -11.45
C ILE A 237 -25.65 41.88 -12.15
N ASP A 238 -26.17 43.08 -12.39
CA ASP A 238 -25.46 44.26 -12.86
C ASP A 238 -24.36 44.67 -11.89
N THR A 239 -23.17 44.87 -12.43
CA THR A 239 -22.04 45.50 -11.74
C THR A 239 -22.07 47.00 -11.97
N HIS A 240 -22.36 47.77 -10.92
CA HIS A 240 -21.95 49.16 -10.81
C HIS A 240 -21.45 49.46 -9.38
N PHE A 241 -20.32 50.18 -9.35
CA PHE A 241 -19.47 50.64 -8.25
C PHE A 241 -18.37 49.69 -7.77
#